data_AF-A0A5R9B5A2-F1
#
_entry.id   AF-A0A5R9B5A2-F1
#
_cell.length_a   1.000
_cell.length_b   1.000
_cell.length_c   1.000
_cell.angle_alpha   90.00
_cell.angle_beta   90.00
_cell.angle_gamma   90.00
#
_symmetry.space_group_name_H-M   'P 1'
#
loop_
_entity.id
_entity.type
_entity.pdbx_description
1 polymer ?
#
loop_
_entity_poly.entity_id
_entity_poly.type
_entity_poly.pdbx_seq_one_letter_code
_entity_poly.pdbx_strand_id
1 'polypeptide(L)'
;MVVEYNDSGELTMGGTSLKTIAQSFGTPTIVYDEVQIRNQMRRFHESFKKSGLNYNVSYASKAFTCLQMVKLVQEENLELDVVSEGELYTALEAGFDPQHIHFHGNNKTKHEIRYALESKVGYIVIDSLEEIDLIDRYASEEVNVVIRLNPGVEAHTHEFIQTGQEDSKFGLSIKHGLAIQGVQKVRTSKHLKLKGVHFHVGSQIEGTEAMIETTKLVVHWLKENNIEVELINLGGGFSIKYVEGDVSFPIEEGIEEITTAVRSIVEEVNYPIPEIGIEPGRSIVGEAGITLYEVGTIKEIPNVNKYVSIDGGMSDHIRTSLYDAQYEALLVNRNDPKDETVTIAGKLCESGDVIIKDAKLPSTVKRGDYLAVLSTGAYHYSMASNYNQMQKPSVFFLKDGKAREVIKRQSLRQLIINDTK
;
A
#
# COMPACT_ATOMS: atom_id res chain seq x y z
N MET A 1 14.88 10.08 7.31
CA MET A 1 13.61 10.81 7.47
C MET A 1 13.42 11.70 6.25
N VAL A 2 12.21 11.78 5.71
CA VAL A 2 11.92 12.58 4.50
C VAL A 2 11.77 14.08 4.79
N VAL A 3 11.78 14.46 6.06
CA VAL A 3 11.69 15.85 6.50
C VAL A 3 12.85 16.23 7.39
N GLU A 4 13.24 17.49 7.31
CA GLU A 4 14.26 18.11 8.15
C GLU A 4 13.95 19.59 8.40
N TYR A 5 14.38 20.12 9.53
CA TYR A 5 14.31 21.55 9.81
C TYR A 5 15.49 22.28 9.18
N ASN A 6 15.23 23.37 8.47
CA ASN A 6 16.28 24.24 7.95
C ASN A 6 16.86 25.17 9.04
N ASP A 7 17.86 25.99 8.67
CA ASP A 7 18.51 26.95 9.58
C ASP A 7 17.56 28.00 10.19
N SER A 8 16.40 28.23 9.56
CA SER A 8 15.35 29.13 10.08
C SER A 8 14.36 28.41 11.01
N GLY A 9 14.56 27.12 11.24
CA GLY A 9 13.69 26.25 12.03
C GLY A 9 12.42 25.82 11.31
N GLU A 10 12.26 26.03 10.01
CA GLU A 10 11.09 25.58 9.25
C GLU A 10 11.27 24.16 8.74
N LEU A 11 10.21 23.35 8.80
CA LEU A 11 10.22 21.98 8.31
C LEU A 11 10.18 21.97 6.78
N THR A 12 11.08 21.19 6.19
CA THR A 12 11.26 21.06 4.74
C THR A 12 11.21 19.59 4.31
N MET A 13 10.88 19.35 3.04
CA MET A 13 10.93 18.05 2.38
C MET A 13 11.52 18.22 0.98
N GLY A 14 12.57 17.48 0.65
CA GLY A 14 13.28 17.61 -0.64
C GLY A 14 13.70 19.06 -0.95
N GLY A 15 14.13 19.81 0.08
CA GLY A 15 14.49 21.23 -0.01
C GLY A 15 13.31 22.22 -0.16
N THR A 16 12.07 21.75 -0.11
CA THR A 16 10.85 22.58 -0.24
C THR A 16 10.27 22.91 1.13
N SER A 17 10.00 24.19 1.41
CA SER A 17 9.35 24.64 2.65
C SER A 17 7.90 24.16 2.72
N LEU A 18 7.59 23.31 3.71
CA LEU A 18 6.24 22.77 3.91
C LEU A 18 5.26 23.85 4.38
N LYS A 19 5.75 24.84 5.13
CA LYS A 19 4.98 26.05 5.47
C LYS A 19 4.54 26.79 4.21
N THR A 20 5.43 26.95 3.23
CA THR A 20 5.11 27.64 1.98
C THR A 20 4.03 26.87 1.20
N ILE A 21 4.09 25.54 1.18
CA ILE A 21 3.05 24.70 0.59
C ILE A 21 1.70 24.90 1.29
N ALA A 22 1.68 24.80 2.62
CA ALA A 22 0.46 25.00 3.41
C ALA A 22 -0.15 26.38 3.19
N GLN A 23 0.66 27.44 3.16
CA GLN A 23 0.20 28.81 2.93
C GLN A 23 -0.29 29.06 1.50
N SER A 24 0.34 28.45 0.50
CA SER A 24 0.03 28.71 -0.91
C SER A 24 -1.16 27.90 -1.42
N PHE A 25 -1.33 26.67 -0.94
CA PHE A 25 -2.31 25.71 -1.46
C PHE A 25 -3.39 25.31 -0.43
N GLY A 26 -3.23 25.77 0.81
CA GLY A 26 -4.12 25.46 1.92
C GLY A 26 -3.90 24.06 2.50
N THR A 27 -4.62 23.78 3.59
CA THR A 27 -4.64 22.51 4.31
C THR A 27 -6.07 21.98 4.45
N PRO A 28 -6.28 20.67 4.71
CA PRO A 28 -5.29 19.61 4.70
C PRO A 28 -4.69 19.38 3.31
N THR A 29 -3.40 19.03 3.22
CA THR A 29 -2.72 18.72 1.95
C THR A 29 -1.73 17.58 2.17
N ILE A 30 -1.77 16.57 1.32
CA ILE A 30 -0.80 15.45 1.35
C ILE A 30 0.37 15.79 0.43
N VAL A 31 1.59 15.62 0.91
CA VAL A 31 2.80 15.83 0.12
C VAL A 31 3.67 14.59 0.15
N TYR A 32 4.26 14.26 -0.98
CA TYR A 32 5.18 13.12 -1.13
C TYR A 32 6.55 13.60 -1.56
N ASP A 33 7.60 13.02 -0.97
CA ASP A 33 8.94 13.09 -1.52
C ASP A 33 9.05 12.13 -2.71
N GLU A 34 9.05 12.69 -3.93
CA GLU A 34 9.11 11.89 -5.16
C GLU A 34 10.43 11.12 -5.28
N VAL A 35 11.53 11.71 -4.79
CA VAL A 35 12.85 11.08 -4.83
C VAL A 35 12.85 9.85 -3.92
N GLN A 36 12.26 9.94 -2.74
CA GLN A 36 12.16 8.82 -1.82
C GLN A 36 11.31 7.67 -2.39
N ILE A 37 10.17 7.97 -3.04
CA ILE A 37 9.35 6.93 -3.70
C ILE A 37 10.19 6.17 -4.74
N ARG A 38 10.88 6.90 -5.63
CA ARG A 38 11.72 6.30 -6.67
C ARG A 38 12.88 5.50 -6.07
N ASN A 39 13.50 6.01 -5.01
CA ASN A 39 14.57 5.30 -4.32
C ASN A 39 14.07 3.97 -3.74
N GLN A 40 12.90 3.92 -3.11
CA GLN A 40 12.32 2.68 -2.60
C GLN A 40 12.09 1.66 -3.71
N MET A 41 11.51 2.09 -4.84
CA MET A 41 11.33 1.26 -6.03
C MET A 41 12.66 0.67 -6.54
N ARG A 42 13.68 1.52 -6.67
CA ARG A 42 15.03 1.10 -7.13
C ARG A 42 15.70 0.14 -6.17
N ARG A 43 15.57 0.35 -4.86
CA ARG A 43 16.12 -0.56 -3.84
C ARG A 43 15.61 -1.98 -4.03
N PHE A 44 14.29 -2.16 -4.23
CA PHE A 44 13.75 -3.49 -4.54
C PHE A 44 14.34 -4.07 -5.83
N HIS A 45 14.36 -3.32 -6.94
CA HIS A 45 14.96 -3.82 -8.19
C HIS A 45 16.44 -4.18 -8.05
N GLU A 46 17.23 -3.34 -7.39
CA GLU A 46 18.67 -3.55 -7.23
C GLU A 46 18.96 -4.80 -6.38
N SER A 47 18.21 -5.02 -5.30
CA SER A 47 18.36 -6.21 -4.46
C SER A 47 18.03 -7.49 -5.23
N PHE A 48 16.95 -7.51 -6.01
CA PHE A 48 16.65 -8.67 -6.86
C PHE A 48 17.67 -8.86 -7.98
N LYS A 49 18.14 -7.79 -8.64
CA LYS A 49 19.20 -7.87 -9.66
C LYS A 49 20.47 -8.52 -9.11
N LYS A 50 20.88 -8.18 -7.89
CA LYS A 50 22.04 -8.79 -7.22
C LYS A 50 21.85 -10.28 -6.97
N SER A 51 20.62 -10.72 -6.70
CA SER A 51 20.33 -12.15 -6.59
C SER A 51 20.54 -12.87 -7.94
N GLY A 52 20.21 -12.25 -9.07
CA GLY A 52 20.25 -12.91 -10.38
C GLY A 52 19.12 -13.92 -10.61
N LEU A 53 18.07 -13.92 -9.77
CA LEU A 53 16.79 -14.57 -10.11
C LEU A 53 16.00 -13.70 -11.08
N ASN A 54 15.16 -14.36 -11.89
CA ASN A 54 14.07 -13.66 -12.56
C ASN A 54 13.08 -13.19 -11.49
N TYR A 55 12.59 -11.98 -11.64
CA TYR A 55 11.78 -11.35 -10.60
C TYR A 55 10.79 -10.33 -11.17
N ASN A 56 9.78 -10.07 -10.36
CA ASN A 56 8.72 -9.10 -10.61
C ASN A 56 8.50 -8.27 -9.34
N VAL A 57 8.56 -6.95 -9.47
CA VAL A 57 8.18 -6.02 -8.40
C VAL A 57 6.94 -5.27 -8.88
N SER A 58 5.80 -5.58 -8.27
CA SER A 58 4.54 -4.97 -8.61
C SER A 58 4.12 -3.96 -7.54
N TYR A 59 3.81 -2.73 -7.93
CA TYR A 59 3.32 -1.74 -6.98
C TYR A 59 1.86 -2.04 -6.62
N ALA A 60 1.58 -2.20 -5.33
CA ALA A 60 0.21 -2.41 -4.86
C ALA A 60 -0.60 -1.10 -4.84
N SER A 61 -1.39 -0.85 -5.90
CA SER A 61 -2.14 0.40 -6.15
C SER A 61 -3.00 0.87 -4.97
N LYS A 62 -3.54 -0.08 -4.21
CA LYS A 62 -4.37 0.18 -3.02
C LYS A 62 -3.71 1.11 -2.00
N ALA A 63 -2.37 1.15 -1.95
CA ALA A 63 -1.63 2.03 -1.05
C ALA A 63 -1.84 3.51 -1.42
N PHE A 64 -1.64 3.89 -2.68
CA PHE A 64 -1.97 5.21 -3.20
C PHE A 64 -2.01 5.17 -4.74
N THR A 65 -3.12 5.58 -5.34
CA THR A 65 -3.24 5.59 -6.81
C THR A 65 -3.77 6.91 -7.34
N CYS A 66 -3.07 7.42 -8.34
CA CYS A 66 -3.51 8.48 -9.24
C CYS A 66 -2.71 8.38 -10.55
N LEU A 67 -3.12 9.11 -11.58
CA LEU A 67 -2.44 9.09 -12.89
C LEU A 67 -0.94 9.36 -12.80
N GLN A 68 -0.50 10.27 -11.92
CA GLN A 68 0.91 10.62 -11.78
C GLN A 68 1.71 9.58 -11.00
N MET A 69 1.07 8.87 -10.06
CA MET A 69 1.70 7.74 -9.37
C MET A 69 1.89 6.57 -10.33
N VAL A 70 0.89 6.25 -11.16
CA VAL A 70 0.99 5.19 -12.17
C VAL A 70 2.12 5.48 -13.17
N LYS A 71 2.23 6.72 -13.65
CA LYS A 71 3.35 7.13 -14.51
C LYS A 71 4.71 6.95 -13.83
N LEU A 72 4.79 7.25 -12.54
CA LEU A 72 6.03 7.07 -11.78
C LEU A 72 6.41 5.58 -11.63
N VAL A 73 5.43 4.70 -11.37
CA VAL A 73 5.62 3.23 -11.36
C VAL A 73 6.17 2.77 -12.72
N GLN A 74 5.59 3.24 -13.81
CA GLN A 74 6.02 2.91 -15.17
C GLN A 74 7.45 3.40 -15.48
N GLU A 75 7.77 4.65 -15.12
CA GLU A 75 9.10 5.23 -15.32
C GLU A 75 10.20 4.50 -14.54
N GLU A 76 9.86 3.93 -13.38
CA GLU A 76 10.78 3.11 -12.58
C GLU A 76 10.77 1.62 -12.96
N ASN A 77 9.99 1.23 -13.99
CA ASN A 77 9.88 -0.14 -14.54
C ASN A 77 9.35 -1.17 -13.54
N LEU A 78 8.41 -0.77 -12.69
CA LEU A 78 7.62 -1.69 -11.88
C LEU A 78 6.39 -2.16 -12.65
N GLU A 79 5.87 -3.30 -12.21
CA GLU A 79 4.53 -3.76 -12.59
C GLU A 79 3.47 -3.15 -11.66
N LEU A 80 2.19 -3.42 -11.91
CA LEU A 80 1.10 -2.79 -11.15
C LEU A 80 0.01 -3.79 -10.77
N ASP A 81 -0.24 -3.94 -9.47
CA ASP A 81 -1.38 -4.69 -8.99
C ASP A 81 -2.57 -3.76 -8.85
N VAL A 82 -3.71 -4.15 -9.42
CA VAL A 82 -4.99 -3.45 -9.27
C VAL A 82 -6.08 -4.40 -8.78
N VAL A 83 -7.03 -3.91 -7.99
CA VAL A 83 -8.07 -4.72 -7.31
C VAL A 83 -9.47 -4.48 -7.88
N SER A 84 -9.71 -3.33 -8.50
CA SER A 84 -11.04 -2.95 -8.99
C SER A 84 -11.00 -2.35 -10.40
N GLU A 85 -12.16 -2.30 -11.04
CA GLU A 85 -12.33 -1.60 -12.33
C GLU A 85 -11.79 -0.18 -12.30
N GLY A 86 -12.02 0.56 -11.21
CA GLY A 86 -11.58 1.96 -11.09
C GLY A 86 -10.06 2.11 -11.05
N GLU A 87 -9.37 1.17 -10.41
CA GLU A 87 -7.89 1.14 -10.41
C GLU A 87 -7.35 0.74 -11.78
N LEU A 88 -7.93 -0.27 -12.43
CA LEU A 88 -7.56 -0.65 -13.79
C LEU A 88 -7.80 0.50 -14.78
N TYR A 89 -8.97 1.15 -14.72
CA TYR A 89 -9.30 2.31 -15.53
C TYR A 89 -8.27 3.44 -15.32
N THR A 90 -7.93 3.73 -14.06
CA THR A 90 -6.92 4.76 -13.75
C THR A 90 -5.55 4.41 -14.33
N ALA A 91 -5.17 3.13 -14.32
CA ALA A 91 -3.90 2.68 -14.88
C ALA A 91 -3.85 2.85 -16.41
N LEU A 92 -4.92 2.45 -17.10
CA LEU A 92 -5.04 2.57 -18.55
C LEU A 92 -5.08 4.04 -19.00
N GLU A 93 -5.82 4.90 -18.30
CA GLU A 93 -5.86 6.34 -18.57
C GLU A 93 -4.51 7.03 -18.32
N ALA A 94 -3.66 6.46 -17.46
CA ALA A 94 -2.30 6.96 -17.28
C ALA A 94 -1.36 6.55 -18.44
N GLY A 95 -1.79 5.61 -19.30
CA GLY A 95 -1.00 5.05 -20.39
C GLY A 95 -0.13 3.85 -19.99
N PHE A 96 -0.46 3.18 -18.87
CA PHE A 96 0.26 2.01 -18.40
C PHE A 96 0.02 0.82 -19.33
N ASP A 97 1.05 0.04 -19.62
CA ASP A 97 0.92 -1.16 -20.47
C ASP A 97 0.14 -2.25 -19.71
N PRO A 98 -1.03 -2.67 -20.19
CA PRO A 98 -1.83 -3.68 -19.50
C PRO A 98 -1.11 -5.01 -19.32
N GLN A 99 -0.13 -5.35 -20.16
CA GLN A 99 0.65 -6.59 -20.00
C GLN A 99 1.46 -6.65 -18.69
N HIS A 100 1.68 -5.50 -18.04
CA HIS A 100 2.34 -5.39 -16.74
C HIS A 100 1.36 -5.09 -15.59
N ILE A 101 0.05 -5.31 -15.81
CA ILE A 101 -1.00 -5.17 -14.79
C ILE A 101 -1.47 -6.54 -14.31
N HIS A 102 -1.62 -6.68 -12.99
CA HIS A 102 -2.14 -7.88 -12.35
C HIS A 102 -3.47 -7.58 -11.67
N PHE A 103 -4.50 -8.36 -12.02
CA PHE A 103 -5.84 -8.10 -11.50
C PHE A 103 -6.20 -8.99 -10.32
N HIS A 104 -6.23 -8.38 -9.13
CA HIS A 104 -6.59 -9.00 -7.86
C HIS A 104 -8.06 -8.75 -7.51
N GLY A 105 -8.52 -9.36 -6.41
CA GLY A 105 -9.86 -9.14 -5.84
C GLY A 105 -10.52 -10.46 -5.44
N ASN A 106 -11.17 -10.49 -4.27
CA ASN A 106 -11.82 -11.70 -3.76
C ASN A 106 -13.23 -11.94 -4.34
N ASN A 107 -13.77 -10.96 -5.06
CA ASN A 107 -15.09 -11.03 -5.65
C ASN A 107 -15.15 -10.18 -6.93
N LYS A 108 -14.35 -10.54 -7.94
CA LYS A 108 -14.36 -9.83 -9.22
C LYS A 108 -15.71 -10.04 -9.89
N THR A 109 -16.37 -8.94 -10.23
CA THR A 109 -17.68 -9.00 -10.88
C THR A 109 -17.53 -9.47 -12.34
N LYS A 110 -18.65 -9.92 -12.93
CA LYS A 110 -18.70 -10.24 -14.37
C LYS A 110 -18.27 -9.06 -15.26
N HIS A 111 -18.53 -7.83 -14.80
CA HIS A 111 -18.15 -6.62 -15.52
C HIS A 111 -16.63 -6.42 -15.46
N GLU A 112 -16.07 -6.46 -14.25
CA GLU A 112 -14.63 -6.36 -14.00
C GLU A 112 -13.82 -7.43 -14.74
N ILE A 113 -14.27 -8.68 -14.74
CA ILE A 113 -13.62 -9.77 -15.48
C ILE A 113 -13.58 -9.45 -16.97
N ARG A 114 -14.71 -9.04 -17.58
CA ARG A 114 -14.73 -8.67 -19.00
C ARG A 114 -13.82 -7.49 -19.29
N TYR A 115 -13.87 -6.46 -18.46
CA TYR A 115 -13.03 -5.29 -18.62
C TYR A 115 -11.53 -5.61 -18.55
N ALA A 116 -11.13 -6.48 -17.62
CA ALA A 116 -9.74 -6.96 -17.53
C ALA A 116 -9.32 -7.80 -18.75
N LEU A 117 -10.21 -8.64 -19.27
CA LEU A 117 -9.97 -9.45 -20.48
C LEU A 117 -9.86 -8.58 -21.73
N GLU A 118 -10.77 -7.63 -21.92
CA GLU A 118 -10.76 -6.67 -23.03
C GLU A 118 -9.52 -5.77 -22.99
N SER A 119 -9.09 -5.40 -21.79
CA SER A 119 -7.87 -4.62 -21.57
C SER A 119 -6.59 -5.44 -21.76
N LYS A 120 -6.68 -6.78 -21.83
CA LYS A 120 -5.54 -7.70 -21.95
C LYS A 120 -4.51 -7.53 -20.82
N VAL A 121 -4.99 -7.58 -19.57
CA VAL A 121 -4.09 -7.53 -18.41
C VAL A 121 -3.10 -8.71 -18.40
N GLY A 122 -1.90 -8.51 -17.83
CA GLY A 122 -0.82 -9.49 -17.82
C GLY A 122 -1.21 -10.83 -17.21
N TYR A 123 -1.90 -10.80 -16.06
CA TYR A 123 -2.61 -11.96 -15.52
C TYR A 123 -3.72 -11.59 -14.54
N ILE A 124 -4.65 -12.53 -14.32
CA ILE A 124 -5.70 -12.42 -13.30
C ILE A 124 -5.37 -13.34 -12.11
N VAL A 125 -5.37 -12.79 -10.90
CA VAL A 125 -5.13 -13.56 -9.67
C VAL A 125 -6.46 -14.14 -9.17
N ILE A 126 -6.64 -15.44 -9.35
CA ILE A 126 -7.83 -16.20 -8.94
C ILE A 126 -7.89 -16.31 -7.42
N ASP A 127 -9.05 -16.00 -6.86
CA ASP A 127 -9.33 -16.04 -5.43
C ASP A 127 -10.40 -17.11 -5.07
N SER A 128 -11.21 -17.57 -6.05
CA SER A 128 -12.25 -18.60 -5.82
C SER A 128 -12.40 -19.61 -6.97
N LEU A 129 -13.01 -20.77 -6.70
CA LEU A 129 -13.27 -21.80 -7.72
C LEU A 129 -14.33 -21.40 -8.76
N GLU A 130 -15.29 -20.56 -8.39
CA GLU A 130 -16.33 -20.06 -9.29
C GLU A 130 -15.76 -19.05 -10.27
N GLU A 131 -14.82 -18.23 -9.82
CA GLU A 131 -14.14 -17.23 -10.65
C GLU A 131 -13.43 -17.87 -11.84
N ILE A 132 -12.84 -19.06 -11.69
CA ILE A 132 -12.23 -19.82 -12.79
C ILE A 132 -13.24 -20.06 -13.91
N ASP A 133 -14.44 -20.52 -13.57
CA ASP A 133 -15.49 -20.81 -14.55
C ASP A 133 -16.01 -19.53 -15.23
N LEU A 134 -15.99 -18.39 -14.53
CA LEU A 134 -16.40 -17.10 -15.06
C LEU A 134 -15.35 -16.52 -16.03
N ILE A 135 -14.07 -16.57 -15.68
CA ILE A 135 -12.99 -16.09 -16.56
C ILE A 135 -12.96 -16.94 -17.83
N ASP A 136 -12.95 -18.28 -17.71
CA ASP A 136 -12.91 -19.18 -18.86
C ASP A 136 -14.10 -18.99 -19.81
N ARG A 137 -15.29 -18.70 -19.26
CA ARG A 137 -16.51 -18.44 -20.04
C ARG A 137 -16.42 -17.16 -20.87
N TYR A 138 -15.80 -16.11 -20.36
CA TYR A 138 -15.75 -14.82 -21.04
C TYR A 138 -14.48 -14.59 -21.85
N ALA A 139 -13.42 -15.36 -21.59
CA ALA A 139 -12.21 -15.33 -22.37
C ALA A 139 -12.46 -15.82 -23.81
N SER A 140 -11.87 -15.13 -24.78
CA SER A 140 -11.86 -15.51 -26.20
C SER A 140 -10.45 -15.84 -26.70
N GLU A 141 -9.43 -15.53 -25.92
CA GLU A 141 -8.00 -15.79 -26.15
C GLU A 141 -7.42 -16.47 -24.90
N GLU A 142 -6.20 -17.01 -24.98
CA GLU A 142 -5.54 -17.56 -23.80
C GLU A 142 -5.24 -16.46 -22.77
N VAL A 143 -5.54 -16.73 -21.50
CA VAL A 143 -5.39 -15.81 -20.38
C VAL A 143 -4.47 -16.43 -19.35
N ASN A 144 -3.39 -15.71 -18.99
CA ASN A 144 -2.56 -16.10 -17.87
C ASN A 144 -3.32 -15.89 -16.56
N VAL A 145 -3.31 -16.91 -15.71
CA VAL A 145 -3.89 -16.84 -14.39
C VAL A 145 -2.90 -17.28 -13.32
N VAL A 146 -3.00 -16.65 -12.17
CA VAL A 146 -2.23 -16.98 -10.96
C VAL A 146 -3.23 -17.39 -9.89
N ILE A 147 -3.02 -18.52 -9.22
CA ILE A 147 -3.93 -18.95 -8.14
C ILE A 147 -3.43 -18.40 -6.81
N ARG A 148 -4.27 -17.61 -6.13
CA ARG A 148 -4.00 -17.23 -4.74
C ARG A 148 -4.22 -18.41 -3.82
N LEU A 149 -3.18 -18.80 -3.12
CA LEU A 149 -3.17 -19.87 -2.13
C LEU A 149 -3.45 -19.28 -0.75
N ASN A 150 -4.19 -20.04 0.05
CA ASN A 150 -4.24 -19.86 1.50
C ASN A 150 -3.44 -21.01 2.16
N PRO A 151 -2.20 -20.75 2.60
CA PRO A 151 -1.34 -21.74 3.25
C PRO A 151 -1.65 -21.92 4.75
N GLY A 152 -2.58 -21.14 5.32
CA GLY A 152 -2.90 -21.16 6.76
C GLY A 152 -1.81 -20.52 7.63
N VAL A 153 -1.10 -19.52 7.10
CA VAL A 153 -0.02 -18.80 7.76
C VAL A 153 -0.34 -17.30 7.79
N GLU A 154 -0.25 -16.69 8.97
CA GLU A 154 -0.37 -15.24 9.16
C GLU A 154 0.78 -14.70 10.02
N ALA A 155 1.31 -13.54 9.65
CA ALA A 155 2.41 -12.85 10.33
C ALA A 155 2.00 -11.42 10.74
N HIS A 156 2.31 -11.08 12.00
CA HIS A 156 2.13 -9.76 12.58
C HIS A 156 3.42 -9.28 13.26
N THR A 157 3.56 -7.95 13.40
CA THR A 157 4.76 -7.20 13.82
C THR A 157 5.64 -7.83 14.89
N HIS A 158 5.08 -8.51 15.91
CA HIS A 158 5.87 -9.08 17.02
C HIS A 158 5.42 -10.48 17.49
N GLU A 159 4.62 -11.22 16.72
CA GLU A 159 4.18 -12.56 17.11
C GLU A 159 4.66 -13.65 16.15
N PHE A 160 4.97 -14.82 16.73
CA PHE A 160 5.32 -16.06 16.04
C PHE A 160 4.38 -16.32 14.85
N ILE A 161 4.90 -16.93 13.79
CA ILE A 161 4.12 -17.49 12.67
C ILE A 161 2.89 -18.22 13.25
N GLN A 162 1.70 -17.62 13.12
CA GLN A 162 0.48 -18.26 13.59
C GLN A 162 0.06 -19.26 12.52
N THR A 163 0.45 -20.52 12.71
CA THR A 163 -0.01 -21.63 11.88
C THR A 163 -1.44 -21.99 12.29
N GLY A 164 -2.39 -21.99 11.34
CA GLY A 164 -3.76 -22.47 11.56
C GLY A 164 -4.88 -21.42 11.48
N GLN A 165 -4.57 -20.16 11.13
CA GLN A 165 -5.59 -19.17 10.75
C GLN A 165 -6.10 -19.49 9.34
N GLU A 166 -7.16 -20.31 9.27
CA GLU A 166 -7.81 -20.70 8.02
C GLU A 166 -9.04 -19.86 7.69
N ASP A 167 -9.50 -19.05 8.64
CA ASP A 167 -10.67 -18.16 8.50
C ASP A 167 -10.28 -16.89 7.75
N SER A 168 -10.00 -17.04 6.46
CA SER A 168 -9.71 -15.95 5.54
C SER A 168 -10.66 -16.01 4.37
N LYS A 169 -11.19 -14.83 4.00
CA LYS A 169 -12.01 -14.68 2.78
C LYS A 169 -11.20 -14.78 1.49
N PHE A 170 -9.87 -14.93 1.58
CA PHE A 170 -8.96 -14.84 0.45
C PHE A 170 -8.31 -16.18 0.12
N GLY A 171 -8.24 -16.47 -1.17
CA GLY A 171 -7.47 -17.56 -1.74
C GLY A 171 -8.04 -18.96 -1.49
N LEU A 172 -7.45 -19.94 -2.17
CA LEU A 172 -7.84 -21.33 -2.11
C LEU A 172 -6.98 -22.06 -1.06
N SER A 173 -7.64 -22.65 -0.06
CA SER A 173 -6.96 -23.42 0.98
C SER A 173 -6.15 -24.60 0.41
N ILE A 174 -4.87 -24.66 0.78
CA ILE A 174 -4.00 -25.80 0.50
C ILE A 174 -4.48 -27.02 1.30
N LYS A 175 -4.65 -26.85 2.61
CA LYS A 175 -4.99 -27.93 3.55
C LYS A 175 -6.32 -28.61 3.24
N HIS A 176 -7.33 -27.85 2.81
CA HIS A 176 -8.66 -28.38 2.48
C HIS A 176 -8.80 -28.81 1.01
N GLY A 177 -7.72 -28.83 0.24
CA GLY A 177 -7.71 -29.30 -1.14
C GLY A 177 -8.39 -28.36 -2.14
N LEU A 178 -8.77 -27.15 -1.75
CA LEU A 178 -9.34 -26.16 -2.68
C LEU A 178 -8.30 -25.70 -3.70
N ALA A 179 -7.04 -25.54 -3.27
CA ALA A 179 -5.95 -25.16 -4.16
C ALA A 179 -5.74 -26.17 -5.30
N ILE A 180 -5.72 -27.48 -4.98
CA ILE A 180 -5.53 -28.53 -5.99
C ILE A 180 -6.75 -28.63 -6.93
N GLN A 181 -7.97 -28.45 -6.40
CA GLN A 181 -9.17 -28.35 -7.23
C GLN A 181 -9.09 -27.15 -8.20
N GLY A 182 -8.59 -26.00 -7.73
CA GLY A 182 -8.38 -24.82 -8.56
C GLY A 182 -7.40 -25.09 -9.70
N VAL A 183 -6.26 -25.70 -9.40
CA VAL A 183 -5.26 -26.09 -10.42
C VAL A 183 -5.84 -27.05 -11.45
N GLN A 184 -6.61 -28.06 -11.01
CA GLN A 184 -7.27 -29.01 -11.91
C GLN A 184 -8.32 -28.35 -12.80
N LYS A 185 -9.09 -27.39 -12.27
CA LYS A 185 -10.04 -26.60 -13.06
C LYS A 185 -9.32 -25.76 -14.11
N VAL A 186 -8.26 -25.05 -13.76
CA VAL A 186 -7.48 -24.26 -14.72
C VAL A 186 -6.91 -25.16 -15.82
N ARG A 187 -6.34 -26.33 -15.46
CA ARG A 187 -5.80 -27.30 -16.44
C ARG A 187 -6.85 -27.88 -17.41
N THR A 188 -8.12 -27.93 -17.01
CA THR A 188 -9.21 -28.44 -17.86
C THR A 188 -10.04 -27.34 -18.53
N SER A 189 -9.73 -26.07 -18.24
CA SER A 189 -10.33 -24.91 -18.89
C SER A 189 -9.88 -24.79 -20.35
N LYS A 190 -10.63 -24.04 -21.16
CA LYS A 190 -10.34 -23.88 -22.59
C LYS A 190 -9.36 -22.75 -22.86
N HIS A 191 -9.41 -21.70 -22.04
CA HIS A 191 -8.75 -20.43 -22.29
C HIS A 191 -7.77 -20.02 -21.19
N LEU A 192 -7.62 -20.78 -20.10
CA LEU A 192 -6.75 -20.37 -19.00
C LEU A 192 -5.43 -21.14 -18.99
N LYS A 193 -4.33 -20.39 -18.84
CA LYS A 193 -2.99 -20.92 -18.61
C LYS A 193 -2.57 -20.62 -17.17
N LEU A 194 -2.26 -21.66 -16.40
CA LEU A 194 -1.69 -21.49 -15.06
C LEU A 194 -0.25 -20.96 -15.19
N LYS A 195 -0.06 -19.66 -14.93
CA LYS A 195 1.26 -19.01 -14.91
C LYS A 195 1.96 -19.23 -13.58
N GLY A 196 1.21 -19.12 -12.47
CA GLY A 196 1.81 -18.98 -11.16
C GLY A 196 0.90 -19.29 -9.99
N VAL A 197 1.48 -19.18 -8.80
CA VAL A 197 0.75 -19.11 -7.53
C VAL A 197 1.10 -17.84 -6.79
N HIS A 198 0.16 -17.35 -5.98
CA HIS A 198 0.30 -16.16 -5.15
C HIS A 198 -0.01 -16.51 -3.70
N PHE A 199 0.65 -15.88 -2.75
CA PHE A 199 0.19 -15.84 -1.36
C PHE A 199 0.54 -14.49 -0.74
N HIS A 200 -0.12 -14.16 0.37
CA HIS A 200 0.14 -12.93 1.11
C HIS A 200 0.05 -13.23 2.60
N VAL A 201 1.16 -13.11 3.31
CA VAL A 201 1.32 -13.60 4.69
C VAL A 201 0.94 -12.57 5.77
N GLY A 202 0.77 -11.29 5.44
CA GLY A 202 0.38 -10.28 6.43
C GLY A 202 0.76 -8.85 6.08
N SER A 203 0.71 -7.97 7.08
CA SER A 203 1.03 -6.53 6.96
C SER A 203 1.93 -6.10 8.12
N GLN A 204 2.80 -5.10 7.86
CA GLN A 204 3.83 -4.65 8.79
C GLN A 204 4.77 -5.79 9.22
N ILE A 205 5.27 -6.54 8.24
CA ILE A 205 6.22 -7.64 8.46
C ILE A 205 7.64 -7.05 8.46
N GLU A 206 8.34 -7.20 9.58
CA GLU A 206 9.69 -6.66 9.79
C GLU A 206 10.79 -7.57 9.26
N GLY A 207 10.57 -8.90 9.27
CA GLY A 207 11.53 -9.94 8.86
C GLY A 207 11.08 -10.78 7.67
N THR A 208 11.88 -11.80 7.34
CA THR A 208 11.71 -12.65 6.16
C THR A 208 11.13 -14.03 6.48
N GLU A 209 11.11 -14.42 7.75
CA GLU A 209 10.91 -15.79 8.21
C GLU A 209 9.55 -16.34 7.73
N ALA A 210 8.48 -15.57 7.93
CA ALA A 210 7.15 -15.99 7.50
C ALA A 210 7.04 -16.15 5.97
N MET A 211 7.73 -15.31 5.20
CA MET A 211 7.74 -15.42 3.73
C MET A 211 8.52 -16.65 3.28
N ILE A 212 9.68 -16.92 3.90
CA ILE A 212 10.53 -18.08 3.59
C ILE A 212 9.82 -19.38 3.95
N GLU A 213 9.27 -19.50 5.16
CA GLU A 213 8.57 -20.71 5.61
C GLU A 213 7.32 -20.98 4.76
N THR A 214 6.57 -19.93 4.40
CA THR A 214 5.42 -20.08 3.51
C THR A 214 5.84 -20.48 2.09
N THR A 215 6.93 -19.91 1.58
CA THR A 215 7.51 -20.32 0.29
C THR A 215 7.91 -21.78 0.32
N LYS A 216 8.56 -22.24 1.40
CA LYS A 216 8.93 -23.64 1.58
C LYS A 216 7.71 -24.54 1.52
N LEU A 217 6.67 -24.23 2.28
CA LEU A 217 5.40 -24.98 2.28
C LEU A 217 4.80 -25.05 0.87
N VAL A 218 4.72 -23.92 0.17
CA VAL A 218 4.13 -23.84 -1.17
C VAL A 218 4.94 -24.64 -2.20
N VAL A 219 6.27 -24.53 -2.19
CA VAL A 219 7.13 -25.30 -3.12
C VAL A 219 7.02 -26.81 -2.88
N HIS A 220 6.97 -27.25 -1.62
CA HIS A 220 6.75 -28.67 -1.30
C HIS A 220 5.39 -29.14 -1.81
N TRP A 221 4.33 -28.37 -1.56
CA TRP A 221 2.99 -28.69 -2.04
C TRP A 221 2.92 -28.77 -3.57
N LEU A 222 3.55 -27.82 -4.29
CA LEU A 222 3.65 -27.84 -5.74
C LEU A 222 4.36 -29.11 -6.25
N LYS A 223 5.49 -29.46 -5.62
CA LYS A 223 6.27 -30.65 -5.97
C LYS A 223 5.49 -31.94 -5.74
N GLU A 224 4.87 -32.10 -4.58
CA GLU A 224 4.09 -33.28 -4.20
C GLU A 224 2.93 -33.54 -5.17
N ASN A 225 2.35 -32.46 -5.73
CA ASN A 225 1.23 -32.53 -6.66
C ASN A 225 1.64 -32.50 -8.14
N ASN A 226 2.95 -32.53 -8.45
CA ASN A 226 3.49 -32.41 -9.81
C ASN A 226 2.93 -31.19 -10.56
N ILE A 227 3.04 -30.02 -9.91
CA ILE A 227 2.63 -28.73 -10.46
C ILE A 227 3.88 -27.89 -10.63
N GLU A 228 4.26 -27.63 -11.88
CA GLU A 228 5.30 -26.66 -12.21
C GLU A 228 4.65 -25.34 -12.60
N VAL A 229 5.21 -24.24 -12.09
CA VAL A 229 4.75 -22.87 -12.39
C VAL A 229 5.93 -21.96 -12.70
N GLU A 230 5.67 -20.96 -13.53
CA GLU A 230 6.65 -19.95 -13.95
C GLU A 230 6.87 -18.90 -12.86
N LEU A 231 5.85 -18.61 -12.04
CA LEU A 231 5.83 -17.54 -11.04
C LEU A 231 5.39 -18.04 -9.66
N ILE A 232 6.14 -17.65 -8.62
CA ILE A 232 5.67 -17.66 -7.22
C ILE A 232 5.71 -16.22 -6.72
N ASN A 233 4.53 -15.64 -6.47
CA ASN A 233 4.39 -14.29 -5.93
C ASN A 233 4.13 -14.35 -4.42
N LEU A 234 5.02 -13.74 -3.64
CA LEU A 234 5.06 -13.78 -2.17
C LEU A 234 4.20 -12.68 -1.54
N GLY A 235 3.57 -11.85 -2.36
CA GLY A 235 2.75 -10.74 -1.91
C GLY A 235 3.60 -9.59 -1.37
N GLY A 236 3.05 -8.83 -0.44
CA GLY A 236 3.65 -7.63 0.12
C GLY A 236 3.63 -7.67 1.64
N GLY A 237 3.41 -6.51 2.26
CA GLY A 237 3.29 -6.41 3.71
C GLY A 237 4.55 -5.91 4.42
N PHE A 238 5.63 -5.63 3.68
CA PHE A 238 6.87 -5.03 4.18
C PHE A 238 6.61 -3.84 5.10
N SER A 239 7.16 -3.89 6.31
CA SER A 239 6.97 -2.87 7.34
C SER A 239 7.60 -1.54 7.00
N ILE A 240 7.03 -0.49 7.59
CA ILE A 240 7.58 0.86 7.63
C ILE A 240 7.59 1.40 9.06
N LYS A 241 8.25 2.55 9.24
CA LYS A 241 8.21 3.32 10.48
C LYS A 241 7.05 4.33 10.51
N TYR A 242 6.21 4.22 11.53
CA TYR A 242 5.18 5.19 11.88
C TYR A 242 5.60 6.03 13.09
N VAL A 243 6.19 5.38 14.09
CA VAL A 243 6.65 5.99 15.34
C VAL A 243 8.06 5.52 15.70
N GLU A 244 8.71 6.21 16.64
CA GLU A 244 9.95 5.74 17.25
C GLU A 244 9.79 4.33 17.85
N GLY A 245 10.73 3.44 17.49
CA GLY A 245 10.71 2.03 17.88
C GLY A 245 10.33 1.08 16.75
N ASP A 246 9.57 1.55 15.75
CA ASP A 246 9.24 0.74 14.58
C ASP A 246 10.50 0.41 13.75
N VAL A 247 10.46 -0.74 13.07
CA VAL A 247 11.53 -1.18 12.16
C VAL A 247 10.98 -1.28 10.74
N SER A 248 11.58 -0.56 9.79
CA SER A 248 11.30 -0.74 8.37
C SER A 248 11.94 -2.03 7.88
N PHE A 249 11.27 -2.76 7.00
CA PHE A 249 11.79 -3.98 6.42
C PHE A 249 13.17 -3.71 5.76
N PRO A 250 14.21 -4.51 6.06
CA PRO A 250 15.55 -4.30 5.52
C PRO A 250 15.61 -4.83 4.08
N ILE A 251 15.20 -4.01 3.09
CA ILE A 251 15.01 -4.43 1.70
C ILE A 251 16.22 -5.18 1.12
N GLU A 252 17.44 -4.66 1.30
CA GLU A 252 18.65 -5.26 0.75
C GLU A 252 18.93 -6.65 1.33
N GLU A 253 19.01 -6.74 2.64
CA GLU A 253 19.32 -7.97 3.39
C GLU A 253 18.17 -8.98 3.28
N GLY A 254 16.93 -8.51 3.40
CA GLY A 254 15.75 -9.36 3.37
C GLY A 254 15.48 -9.99 2.01
N ILE A 255 15.68 -9.25 0.91
CA ILE A 255 15.56 -9.83 -0.44
C ILE A 255 16.71 -10.81 -0.73
N GLU A 256 17.94 -10.51 -0.27
CA GLU A 256 19.06 -11.46 -0.37
C GLU A 256 18.73 -12.77 0.38
N GLU A 257 18.22 -12.68 1.60
CA GLU A 257 17.84 -13.83 2.41
C GLU A 257 16.71 -14.65 1.78
N ILE A 258 15.62 -13.99 1.35
CA ILE A 258 14.49 -14.64 0.68
C ILE A 258 14.96 -15.37 -0.58
N THR A 259 15.73 -14.71 -1.45
CA THR A 259 16.17 -15.31 -2.72
C THR A 259 17.18 -16.45 -2.53
N THR A 260 18.02 -16.38 -1.49
CA THR A 260 18.93 -17.47 -1.10
C THR A 260 18.16 -18.67 -0.55
N ALA A 261 17.16 -18.42 0.29
CA ALA A 261 16.30 -19.47 0.82
C ALA A 261 15.49 -20.15 -0.29
N VAL A 262 14.89 -19.37 -1.21
CA VAL A 262 14.18 -19.91 -2.39
C VAL A 262 15.06 -20.88 -3.18
N ARG A 263 16.32 -20.52 -3.50
CA ARG A 263 17.25 -21.43 -4.20
C ARG A 263 17.45 -22.73 -3.45
N SER A 264 17.77 -22.62 -2.16
CA SER A 264 18.03 -23.78 -1.32
C SER A 264 16.81 -24.71 -1.26
N ILE A 265 15.61 -24.15 -1.12
CA ILE A 265 14.33 -24.88 -1.08
C ILE A 265 14.09 -25.61 -2.40
N VAL A 266 14.21 -24.93 -3.55
CA VAL A 266 13.92 -25.57 -4.85
C VAL A 266 14.97 -26.61 -5.22
N GLU A 267 16.24 -26.40 -4.85
CA GLU A 267 17.31 -27.40 -5.01
C GLU A 267 17.07 -28.64 -4.14
N GLU A 268 16.66 -28.47 -2.87
CA GLU A 268 16.35 -29.55 -1.92
C GLU A 268 15.31 -30.53 -2.48
N VAL A 269 14.24 -30.01 -3.10
CA VAL A 269 13.14 -30.83 -3.64
C VAL A 269 13.22 -31.09 -5.15
N ASN A 270 14.33 -30.70 -5.80
CA ASN A 270 14.53 -30.78 -7.25
C ASN A 270 13.33 -30.19 -8.03
N TYR A 271 13.05 -28.91 -7.79
CA TYR A 271 11.99 -28.12 -8.41
C TYR A 271 12.62 -27.02 -9.29
N PRO A 272 12.06 -26.70 -10.47
CA PRO A 272 12.61 -25.63 -11.31
C PRO A 272 12.52 -24.28 -10.60
N ILE A 273 13.55 -23.46 -10.72
CA ILE A 273 13.56 -22.14 -10.08
C ILE A 273 12.52 -21.21 -10.74
N PRO A 274 11.52 -20.71 -10.00
CA PRO A 274 10.49 -19.84 -10.56
C PRO A 274 10.97 -18.38 -10.59
N GLU A 275 10.26 -17.56 -11.36
CA GLU A 275 10.24 -16.11 -11.18
C GLU A 275 9.66 -15.78 -9.80
N ILE A 276 10.27 -14.81 -9.11
CA ILE A 276 9.84 -14.37 -7.77
C ILE A 276 9.12 -13.03 -7.86
N GLY A 277 7.84 -13.02 -7.50
CA GLY A 277 7.02 -11.81 -7.44
C GLY A 277 6.91 -11.25 -6.02
N ILE A 278 6.90 -9.92 -5.88
CA ILE A 278 6.52 -9.21 -4.65
C ILE A 278 5.63 -8.00 -4.95
N GLU A 279 4.84 -7.58 -3.96
CA GLU A 279 3.77 -6.58 -4.09
C GLU A 279 3.92 -5.41 -3.08
N PRO A 280 5.06 -4.69 -3.05
CA PRO A 280 5.23 -3.58 -2.14
C PRO A 280 4.24 -2.45 -2.45
N GLY A 281 3.54 -1.97 -1.42
CA GLY A 281 2.71 -0.77 -1.48
C GLY A 281 3.12 0.22 -0.41
N ARG A 282 2.85 -0.15 0.86
CA ARG A 282 3.18 0.65 2.04
C ARG A 282 4.66 1.03 2.10
N SER A 283 5.56 0.08 1.85
CA SER A 283 7.02 0.28 1.87
C SER A 283 7.55 1.21 0.78
N ILE A 284 6.77 1.47 -0.28
CA ILE A 284 7.18 2.41 -1.34
C ILE A 284 6.72 3.83 -1.02
N VAL A 285 5.45 4.02 -0.64
CA VAL A 285 4.87 5.37 -0.51
C VAL A 285 4.69 5.83 0.94
N GLY A 286 4.65 4.93 1.91
CA GLY A 286 4.26 5.20 3.29
C GLY A 286 5.10 6.28 3.96
N GLU A 287 6.38 6.01 4.19
CA GLU A 287 7.34 6.97 4.78
C GLU A 287 7.64 8.16 3.85
N ALA A 288 7.35 8.03 2.56
CA ALA A 288 7.57 9.09 1.58
C ALA A 288 6.50 10.20 1.65
N GLY A 289 5.32 9.91 2.22
CA GLY A 289 4.21 10.85 2.30
C GLY A 289 3.98 11.38 3.71
N ILE A 290 3.61 12.65 3.80
CA ILE A 290 3.13 13.31 5.03
C ILE A 290 1.85 14.10 4.74
N THR A 291 1.06 14.40 5.77
CA THR A 291 -0.13 15.26 5.65
C THR A 291 0.07 16.53 6.47
N LEU A 292 -0.12 17.67 5.81
CA LEU A 292 -0.07 18.99 6.41
C LEU A 292 -1.47 19.42 6.85
N TYR A 293 -1.54 20.00 8.05
CA TYR A 293 -2.77 20.52 8.66
C TYR A 293 -2.53 21.91 9.25
N GLU A 294 -3.59 22.71 9.35
CA GLU A 294 -3.60 23.96 10.14
C GLU A 294 -4.23 23.71 11.51
N VAL A 295 -3.59 24.22 12.55
CA VAL A 295 -4.10 24.21 13.92
C VAL A 295 -5.25 25.21 14.04
N GLY A 296 -6.43 24.72 14.41
CA GLY A 296 -7.61 25.50 14.70
C GLY A 296 -7.74 25.80 16.19
N THR A 297 -8.60 25.05 16.87
CA THR A 297 -8.95 25.28 18.28
C THR A 297 -8.02 24.53 19.20
N ILE A 298 -7.55 25.18 20.27
CA ILE A 298 -6.87 24.51 21.38
C ILE A 298 -7.78 24.59 22.60
N LYS A 299 -8.14 23.44 23.16
CA LYS A 299 -9.03 23.33 24.31
C LYS A 299 -8.34 22.57 25.43
N GLU A 300 -8.10 23.27 26.53
CA GLU A 300 -7.64 22.65 27.77
C GLU A 300 -8.83 22.29 28.65
N ILE A 301 -8.84 21.05 29.12
CA ILE A 301 -9.75 20.56 30.15
C ILE A 301 -8.88 20.29 31.37
N PRO A 302 -8.90 21.16 32.40
CA PRO A 302 -7.99 21.06 33.54
C PRO A 302 -8.00 19.67 34.17
N ASN A 303 -6.81 19.10 34.37
CA ASN A 303 -6.58 17.76 34.93
C ASN A 303 -7.18 16.59 34.12
N VAL A 304 -7.63 16.82 32.89
CA VAL A 304 -8.23 15.78 32.04
C VAL A 304 -7.45 15.61 30.74
N ASN A 305 -7.44 16.62 29.87
CA ASN A 305 -6.77 16.53 28.58
C ASN A 305 -6.61 17.92 27.94
N LYS A 306 -5.63 18.07 27.05
CA LYS A 306 -5.48 19.22 26.15
C LYS A 306 -5.66 18.75 24.72
N TYR A 307 -6.65 19.32 24.03
CA TYR A 307 -6.94 19.01 22.64
C TYR A 307 -6.38 20.10 21.73
N VAL A 308 -5.73 19.67 20.64
CA VAL A 308 -5.32 20.51 19.52
C VAL A 308 -6.12 20.05 18.29
N SER A 309 -7.13 20.82 17.92
CA SER A 309 -7.97 20.51 16.76
C SER A 309 -7.33 21.00 15.48
N ILE A 310 -7.34 20.16 14.44
CA ILE A 310 -6.83 20.47 13.10
C ILE A 310 -7.97 20.60 12.08
N ASP A 311 -7.65 21.15 10.90
CA ASP A 311 -8.59 21.44 9.82
C ASP A 311 -8.95 20.24 8.91
N GLY A 312 -8.48 19.04 9.27
CA GLY A 312 -8.88 17.75 8.67
C GLY A 312 -9.45 16.79 9.71
N GLY A 313 -9.24 15.50 9.52
CA GLY A 313 -9.63 14.48 10.51
C GLY A 313 -9.78 13.11 9.88
N MET A 314 -10.67 12.29 10.42
CA MET A 314 -10.94 10.94 9.95
C MET A 314 -11.42 10.88 8.49
N SER A 315 -11.87 12.00 7.89
CA SER A 315 -12.15 12.09 6.44
C SER A 315 -10.93 11.86 5.56
N ASP A 316 -9.74 12.23 6.01
CA ASP A 316 -8.48 12.10 5.27
C ASP A 316 -7.43 11.26 6.02
N HIS A 317 -7.72 10.91 7.27
CA HIS A 317 -6.89 10.11 8.16
C HIS A 317 -7.74 9.14 8.98
N ILE A 318 -8.38 8.17 8.31
CA ILE A 318 -9.28 7.21 8.97
C ILE A 318 -8.54 6.11 9.76
N ARG A 319 -7.24 5.94 9.52
CA ARG A 319 -6.47 4.78 10.01
C ARG A 319 -6.35 4.71 11.53
N THR A 320 -6.27 5.84 12.22
CA THR A 320 -6.28 5.86 13.68
C THR A 320 -7.60 5.30 14.21
N SER A 321 -8.75 5.78 13.71
CA SER A 321 -10.06 5.32 14.16
C SER A 321 -10.37 3.87 13.74
N LEU A 322 -9.86 3.43 12.59
CA LEU A 322 -10.18 2.12 12.01
C LEU A 322 -9.24 1.00 12.47
N TYR A 323 -7.96 1.31 12.71
CA TYR A 323 -6.91 0.33 12.97
C TYR A 323 -6.11 0.61 14.25
N ASP A 324 -6.51 1.61 15.05
CA ASP A 324 -5.72 2.12 16.18
C ASP A 324 -4.27 2.46 15.79
N ALA A 325 -4.07 2.86 14.53
CA ALA A 325 -2.74 3.16 14.00
C ALA A 325 -2.13 4.37 14.71
N GLN A 326 -0.84 4.26 15.05
CA GLN A 326 -0.08 5.32 15.71
C GLN A 326 0.71 6.14 14.70
N TYR A 327 0.97 7.40 15.04
CA TYR A 327 1.65 8.36 14.18
C TYR A 327 2.42 9.38 15.01
N GLU A 328 3.37 10.03 14.37
CA GLU A 328 4.04 11.22 14.88
C GLU A 328 3.60 12.48 14.15
N ALA A 329 3.53 13.58 14.89
CA ALA A 329 3.31 14.91 14.35
C ALA A 329 4.49 15.82 14.68
N LEU A 330 4.84 16.67 13.72
CA LEU A 330 5.86 17.73 13.87
C LEU A 330 5.23 19.10 13.62
N LEU A 331 5.75 20.11 14.31
CA LEU A 331 5.42 21.50 14.05
C LEU A 331 6.17 21.96 12.80
N VAL A 332 5.47 22.57 11.84
CA VAL A 332 6.04 22.89 10.53
C VAL A 332 6.75 24.25 10.54
N ASN A 333 6.22 25.21 11.28
CA ASN A 333 6.64 26.62 11.19
C ASN A 333 7.93 26.93 11.98
N ARG A 334 8.29 26.09 12.96
CA ARG A 334 9.42 26.29 13.88
C ARG A 334 9.85 24.96 14.54
N ASN A 335 11.12 24.86 14.91
CA ASN A 335 11.71 23.70 15.60
C ASN A 335 11.76 23.94 17.12
N ASP A 336 10.60 23.90 17.76
CA ASP A 336 10.51 24.09 19.22
C ASP A 336 10.63 22.73 19.95
N PRO A 337 11.10 22.72 21.22
CA PRO A 337 11.13 21.49 22.03
C PRO A 337 9.74 20.87 22.21
N LYS A 338 9.64 19.55 22.08
CA LYS A 338 8.41 18.78 22.33
C LYS A 338 8.24 18.54 23.84
N ASP A 339 7.73 19.54 24.56
CA ASP A 339 7.64 19.57 26.03
C ASP A 339 6.23 19.33 26.58
N GLU A 340 5.23 19.10 25.73
CA GLU A 340 3.84 18.86 26.13
C GLU A 340 3.25 17.62 25.46
N THR A 341 2.34 16.93 26.17
CA THR A 341 1.56 15.81 25.63
C THR A 341 0.12 16.25 25.46
N VAL A 342 -0.41 16.11 24.25
CA VAL A 342 -1.76 16.56 23.87
C VAL A 342 -2.44 15.53 22.97
N THR A 343 -3.77 15.62 22.86
CA THR A 343 -4.51 14.88 21.83
C THR A 343 -4.72 15.75 20.60
N ILE A 344 -4.31 15.27 19.44
CA ILE A 344 -4.65 15.86 18.14
C ILE A 344 -5.98 15.27 17.66
N ALA A 345 -6.97 16.13 17.49
CA ALA A 345 -8.32 15.75 17.04
C ALA A 345 -8.66 16.45 15.71
N GLY A 346 -9.52 15.84 14.91
CA GLY A 346 -10.05 16.48 13.71
C GLY A 346 -11.19 17.47 14.01
N LYS A 347 -11.84 17.94 12.95
CA LYS A 347 -12.97 18.89 13.00
C LYS A 347 -14.34 18.26 12.71
N LEU A 348 -14.43 16.94 12.58
CA LEU A 348 -15.66 16.24 12.22
C LEU A 348 -16.55 16.04 13.45
N CYS A 349 -17.85 15.89 13.22
CA CYS A 349 -18.85 15.80 14.29
C CYS A 349 -18.96 14.35 14.81
N GLU A 350 -17.82 13.75 15.15
CA GLU A 350 -17.71 12.38 15.63
C GLU A 350 -16.71 12.34 16.79
N SER A 351 -17.08 11.66 17.87
CA SER A 351 -16.23 11.58 19.07
C SER A 351 -14.94 10.77 18.84
N GLY A 352 -14.98 9.84 17.88
CA GLY A 352 -13.83 9.07 17.42
C GLY A 352 -12.92 9.79 16.42
N ASP A 353 -13.18 11.07 16.10
CA ASP A 353 -12.33 11.87 15.20
C ASP A 353 -11.04 12.33 15.90
N VAL A 354 -10.18 11.36 16.21
CA VAL A 354 -8.89 11.52 16.87
C VAL A 354 -7.80 11.00 15.96
N ILE A 355 -6.75 11.81 15.77
CA ILE A 355 -5.63 11.49 14.87
C ILE A 355 -4.45 10.93 15.66
N ILE A 356 -4.11 11.55 16.79
CA ILE A 356 -3.03 11.10 17.69
C ILE A 356 -3.46 11.35 19.14
N LYS A 357 -3.57 10.31 19.96
CA LYS A 357 -4.01 10.41 21.37
C LYS A 357 -2.95 11.07 22.27
N ASP A 358 -1.70 10.63 22.16
CA ASP A 358 -0.57 11.03 23.01
C ASP A 358 0.51 11.79 22.22
N ALA A 359 0.11 12.79 21.44
CA ALA A 359 1.03 13.56 20.61
C ALA A 359 2.00 14.37 21.47
N LYS A 360 3.30 14.27 21.17
CA LYS A 360 4.34 15.10 21.76
C LYS A 360 4.52 16.37 20.91
N LEU A 361 4.02 17.49 21.40
CA LEU A 361 4.09 18.79 20.73
C LEU A 361 4.73 19.85 21.63
N PRO A 362 5.25 20.94 21.04
CA PRO A 362 5.64 22.11 21.81
C PRO A 362 4.45 22.77 22.51
N SER A 363 4.63 23.17 23.76
CA SER A 363 3.66 23.94 24.55
C SER A 363 3.33 25.30 23.93
N THR A 364 4.18 25.78 23.02
CA THR A 364 4.01 27.02 22.26
C THR A 364 3.01 26.91 21.11
N VAL A 365 2.54 25.70 20.76
CA VAL A 365 1.58 25.50 19.65
C VAL A 365 0.36 26.38 19.84
N LYS A 366 -0.05 27.06 18.76
CA LYS A 366 -1.17 28.00 18.73
C LYS A 366 -1.95 27.90 17.43
N ARG A 367 -3.15 28.47 17.43
CA ARG A 367 -3.98 28.61 16.23
C ARG A 367 -3.21 29.26 15.09
N GLY A 368 -3.35 28.71 13.88
CA GLY A 368 -2.66 29.16 12.66
C GLY A 368 -1.25 28.59 12.48
N ASP A 369 -0.74 27.81 13.44
CA ASP A 369 0.43 26.96 13.20
C ASP A 369 0.07 25.81 12.25
N TYR A 370 1.06 25.27 11.54
CA TYR A 370 0.90 24.07 10.73
C TYR A 370 1.55 22.87 11.39
N LEU A 371 0.88 21.72 11.30
CA LEU A 371 1.40 20.42 11.74
C LEU A 371 1.61 19.51 10.53
N ALA A 372 2.65 18.69 10.58
CA ALA A 372 2.90 17.61 9.63
C ALA A 372 2.74 16.28 10.36
N VAL A 373 1.79 15.46 9.95
CA VAL A 373 1.67 14.07 10.40
C VAL A 373 2.47 13.18 9.46
N LEU A 374 3.41 12.41 10.01
CA LEU A 374 4.38 11.64 9.24
C LEU A 374 3.81 10.30 8.75
N SER A 375 4.47 9.69 7.76
CA SER A 375 4.18 8.35 7.26
C SER A 375 2.73 8.15 6.78
N THR A 376 2.12 9.19 6.20
CA THR A 376 0.74 9.17 5.69
C THR A 376 0.63 8.85 4.21
N GLY A 377 1.72 8.47 3.55
CA GLY A 377 1.68 8.22 2.10
C GLY A 377 0.97 6.95 1.66
N ALA A 378 0.66 6.02 2.59
CA ALA A 378 -0.05 4.79 2.28
C ALA A 378 -1.44 4.77 2.94
N TYR A 379 -2.47 4.50 2.15
CA TYR A 379 -3.87 4.27 2.53
C TYR A 379 -4.62 5.48 3.10
N HIS A 380 -4.03 6.68 3.11
CA HIS A 380 -4.73 7.88 3.58
C HIS A 380 -5.60 8.46 2.48
N TYR A 381 -5.00 8.85 1.36
CA TYR A 381 -5.78 9.36 0.22
C TYR A 381 -6.74 8.30 -0.35
N SER A 382 -6.28 7.04 -0.46
CA SER A 382 -7.11 5.92 -0.97
C SER A 382 -8.37 5.69 -0.12
N MET A 383 -8.29 5.95 1.18
CA MET A 383 -9.42 5.79 2.11
C MET A 383 -10.09 7.12 2.46
N ALA A 384 -9.74 8.21 1.77
CA ALA A 384 -10.33 9.51 2.02
C ALA A 384 -11.82 9.51 1.65
N SER A 385 -12.65 10.08 2.52
CA SER A 385 -14.11 10.14 2.38
C SER A 385 -14.61 11.58 2.37
N ASN A 386 -15.89 11.74 2.01
CA ASN A 386 -16.62 13.00 2.14
C ASN A 386 -17.48 13.02 3.41
N TYR A 387 -17.05 12.36 4.50
CA TYR A 387 -17.77 12.41 5.76
C TYR A 387 -17.92 13.88 6.22
N ASN A 388 -19.12 14.25 6.67
CA ASN A 388 -19.55 15.64 6.87
C ASN A 388 -19.36 16.59 5.66
N GLN A 389 -19.44 16.08 4.42
CA GLN A 389 -19.22 16.84 3.18
C GLN A 389 -17.84 17.51 3.09
N MET A 390 -16.84 16.93 3.78
CA MET A 390 -15.46 17.40 3.70
C MET A 390 -14.90 17.17 2.29
N GLN A 391 -14.25 18.18 1.73
CA GLN A 391 -13.58 18.08 0.42
C GLN A 391 -12.31 17.22 0.57
N LYS A 392 -12.08 16.27 -0.35
CA LYS A 392 -10.82 15.51 -0.38
C LYS A 392 -9.62 16.46 -0.57
N PRO A 393 -8.48 16.22 0.13
CA PRO A 393 -7.32 17.10 0.11
C PRO A 393 -6.64 17.14 -1.26
N SER A 394 -5.85 18.18 -1.51
CA SER A 394 -4.89 18.20 -2.61
C SER A 394 -3.70 17.29 -2.32
N VAL A 395 -3.03 16.83 -3.39
CA VAL A 395 -1.81 16.02 -3.31
C VAL A 395 -0.71 16.63 -4.16
N PHE A 396 0.50 16.73 -3.60
CA PHE A 396 1.70 17.23 -4.30
C PHE A 396 2.84 16.22 -4.25
N PHE A 397 3.59 16.15 -5.36
CA PHE A 397 4.91 15.50 -5.40
C PHE A 397 5.99 16.58 -5.33
N LEU A 398 6.95 16.39 -4.43
CA LEU A 398 8.06 17.29 -4.20
C LEU A 398 9.34 16.68 -4.77
N LYS A 399 10.06 17.46 -5.58
CA LYS A 399 11.31 17.05 -6.21
C LYS A 399 12.15 18.27 -6.57
N ASP A 400 13.44 18.24 -6.25
CA ASP A 400 14.41 19.29 -6.60
C ASP A 400 13.94 20.71 -6.19
N GLY A 401 13.40 20.84 -4.97
CA GLY A 401 12.88 22.12 -4.44
C GLY A 401 11.58 22.61 -5.09
N LYS A 402 10.92 21.78 -5.91
CA LYS A 402 9.67 22.14 -6.60
C LYS A 402 8.51 21.28 -6.12
N ALA A 403 7.35 21.90 -6.02
CA ALA A 403 6.09 21.22 -5.75
C ALA A 403 5.25 21.11 -7.02
N ARG A 404 4.81 19.89 -7.33
CA ARG A 404 3.94 19.60 -8.47
C ARG A 404 2.62 19.06 -7.96
N GLU A 405 1.53 19.78 -8.24
CA GLU A 405 0.18 19.31 -7.92
C GLU A 405 -0.12 18.08 -8.80
N VAL A 406 -0.41 16.95 -8.15
CA VAL A 406 -0.75 15.69 -8.83
C VAL A 406 -2.22 15.33 -8.65
N ILE A 407 -2.86 15.83 -7.58
CA ILE A 407 -4.30 15.77 -7.40
C ILE A 407 -4.78 17.12 -6.88
N LYS A 408 -5.74 17.71 -7.58
CA LYS A 408 -6.41 18.95 -7.15
C LYS A 408 -7.29 18.68 -5.95
N ARG A 409 -7.38 19.65 -5.04
CA ARG A 409 -8.39 19.63 -3.98
C ARG A 409 -9.79 19.50 -4.59
N GLN A 410 -10.60 18.61 -4.04
CA GLN A 410 -11.97 18.44 -4.51
C GLN A 410 -12.74 19.75 -4.28
N SER A 411 -13.46 20.23 -5.29
CA SER A 411 -14.30 21.42 -5.19
C SER A 411 -15.69 21.10 -4.60
N LEU A 412 -16.39 22.11 -4.08
CA LEU A 412 -17.79 21.95 -3.66
C LEU A 412 -18.68 21.45 -4.80
N ARG A 413 -18.42 21.87 -6.04
CA ARG A 413 -19.16 21.37 -7.21
C ARG A 413 -18.97 19.87 -7.41
N GLN A 414 -17.77 19.35 -7.19
CA GLN A 414 -17.50 17.91 -7.30
C GLN A 414 -18.19 17.09 -6.21
N LEU A 415 -18.55 17.66 -5.05
CA LEU A 415 -19.31 16.95 -4.01
C LEU A 415 -20.72 16.59 -4.49
N ILE A 416 -21.33 17.47 -5.28
CA ILE A 416 -22.75 17.39 -5.67
C ILE A 416 -22.95 17.11 -7.16
N ILE A 417 -21.89 16.75 -7.90
CA ILE A 417 -21.97 16.65 -9.36
C ILE A 417 -22.92 15.53 -9.84
N ASN A 418 -23.14 14.52 -8.99
CA ASN A 418 -24.02 13.39 -9.26
C ASN A 418 -25.42 13.56 -8.64
N ASP A 419 -25.69 14.67 -7.93
CA ASP A 419 -26.97 14.90 -7.28
C ASP A 419 -28.03 15.27 -8.32
N THR A 420 -29.18 14.60 -8.27
CA THR A 420 -30.34 14.90 -9.12
C THR A 420 -31.22 15.94 -8.46
N LYS A 421 -31.75 16.89 -9.24
CA LYS A 421 -32.69 17.92 -8.76
C LYS A 421 -34.12 17.43 -8.67
#